data_AF-A0A0F0F7D7-F1
#
_entry.id   AF-A0A0F0F7D7-F1
#
_cell.length_a   1.000
_cell.length_b   1.000
_cell.length_c   1.000
_cell.angle_alpha   90.00
_cell.angle_beta   90.00
_cell.angle_gamma   90.00
#
_symmetry.space_group_name_H-M   'P 1'
#
loop_
_entity.id
_entity.type
_entity.pdbx_description
1 polymer ?
#
loop_
_entity_poly.entity_id
_entity_poly.type
_entity_poly.pdbx_seq_one_letter_code
_entity_poly.pdbx_strand_id
1 'polypeptide(L)' 'MVRSAAVLASASAHWLRHTAGSHMTDQQMDLRFVRDNFGHASIATTSAYLHTEDDARHEATQERHRILWTRET' A
#
# COMPACT_ATOMS: atom_id res chain seq x y z
N MET A 1 -14.31 -20.68 8.94
CA MET A 1 -13.36 -21.31 7.98
C MET A 1 -13.89 -21.35 6.56
N VAL A 2 -15.11 -21.84 6.29
CA VAL A 2 -15.64 -22.01 4.91
C VAL A 2 -15.62 -20.71 4.07
N ARG A 3 -15.96 -19.56 4.67
CA ARG A 3 -15.95 -18.26 3.99
C ARG A 3 -14.56 -17.83 3.50
N SER A 4 -13.51 -18.08 4.27
CA SER A 4 -12.13 -17.73 3.88
C SER A 4 -11.63 -18.59 2.72
N ALA A 5 -12.01 -19.87 2.69
CA ALA A 5 -11.65 -20.78 1.59
C ALA A 5 -12.29 -20.36 0.26
N ALA A 6 -13.57 -19.96 0.27
CA ALA A 6 -14.25 -19.49 -0.92
C ALA A 6 -13.62 -18.19 -1.48
N VAL A 7 -13.23 -17.27 -0.59
CA VAL A 7 -12.55 -16.02 -0.97
C VAL A 7 -11.18 -16.28 -1.59
N LEU A 8 -10.40 -17.21 -1.02
CA LEU A 8 -9.12 -17.62 -1.59
C LEU A 8 -9.30 -18.33 -2.93
N ALA A 9 -10.36 -19.13 -3.10
CA ALA A 9 -10.64 -19.82 -4.35
C ALA A 9 -11.02 -18.87 -5.50
N SER A 10 -11.66 -17.73 -5.18
CA SER A 10 -11.97 -16.69 -6.18
C SER A 10 -10.80 -15.75 -6.45
N ALA A 11 -9.66 -15.92 -5.78
CA ALA A 11 -8.55 -14.99 -5.87
C ALA A 11 -7.74 -15.18 -7.16
N SER A 12 -7.42 -14.08 -7.84
CA SER A 12 -6.43 -14.11 -8.91
C SER A 12 -5.02 -14.15 -8.33
N ALA A 13 -4.06 -14.71 -9.09
CA ALA A 13 -2.64 -14.68 -8.72
C ALA A 13 -2.13 -13.24 -8.51
N HIS A 14 -2.65 -12.29 -9.29
CA HIS A 14 -2.31 -10.88 -9.15
C HIS A 14 -2.82 -10.30 -7.81
N TRP A 15 -4.03 -10.65 -7.39
CA TRP A 15 -4.56 -10.18 -6.10
C TRP A 15 -3.77 -10.75 -4.92
N LEU A 16 -3.35 -12.02 -4.99
CA LEU A 16 -2.49 -12.62 -3.97
C LEU A 16 -1.10 -11.94 -3.93
N ARG A 17 -0.50 -11.62 -5.09
CA ARG A 17 0.75 -10.85 -5.14
C ARG A 17 0.58 -9.46 -4.54
N HIS A 18 -0.52 -8.77 -4.83
CA HIS A 18 -0.83 -7.47 -4.22
C HIS A 18 -0.94 -7.57 -2.70
N THR A 19 -1.72 -8.54 -2.21
CA THR A 19 -1.89 -8.77 -0.78
C THR A 19 -0.57 -9.03 -0.09
N ALA A 20 0.29 -9.87 -0.69
CA ALA A 20 1.62 -10.17 -0.15
C ALA A 20 2.53 -8.93 -0.15
N GLY A 21 2.55 -8.16 -1.25
CA GLY A 21 3.37 -6.96 -1.39
C GLY A 21 3.00 -5.89 -0.38
N SER A 22 1.72 -5.54 -0.29
CA SER A 22 1.20 -4.56 0.67
C SER A 22 1.47 -5.01 2.12
N HIS A 23 1.29 -6.30 2.44
CA HIS A 23 1.59 -6.81 3.77
C HIS A 23 3.08 -6.69 4.14
N MET A 24 3.99 -6.97 3.21
CA MET A 24 5.43 -6.82 3.46
C MET A 24 5.81 -5.35 3.73
N THR A 25 5.26 -4.42 2.94
CA THR A 25 5.54 -2.98 3.12
C THR A 25 4.89 -2.41 4.38
N ASP A 26 3.69 -2.87 4.77
CA ASP A 26 3.04 -2.47 6.02
C ASP A 26 3.83 -2.93 7.26
N GLN A 27 4.58 -4.04 7.14
CA GLN A 27 5.54 -4.49 8.15
C GLN A 27 6.90 -3.77 8.06
N GLN A 28 6.97 -2.65 7.33
CA GLN A 28 8.16 -1.79 7.18
C GLN A 28 9.37 -2.52 6.58
N MET A 29 9.14 -3.54 5.75
CA MET A 29 10.20 -4.20 5.00
C MET A 29 10.78 -3.24 3.95
N ASP A 30 12.09 -3.20 3.78
CA ASP A 30 12.73 -2.37 2.74
C ASP A 30 12.15 -2.75 1.36
N LEU A 31 11.66 -1.75 0.64
CA LEU A 31 11.02 -1.90 -0.66
C LEU A 31 11.94 -2.59 -1.70
N ARG A 32 13.26 -2.49 -1.54
CA ARG A 32 14.25 -3.21 -2.36
C ARG A 32 14.16 -4.72 -2.15
N PHE A 33 13.96 -5.18 -0.93
CA PHE A 33 13.79 -6.60 -0.64
C PHE A 33 12.47 -7.13 -1.19
N VAL A 34 11.39 -6.35 -1.07
CA VAL A 34 10.08 -6.71 -1.68
C VAL A 34 10.20 -6.81 -3.20
N ARG A 35 10.90 -5.86 -3.83
CA ARG A 35 11.19 -5.88 -5.28
C ARG A 35 11.95 -7.16 -5.67
N ASP A 36 13.02 -7.48 -4.95
CA ASP A 36 13.88 -8.63 -5.27
C ASP A 36 13.14 -9.95 -5.05
N ASN A 37 12.34 -10.06 -3.98
CA ASN A 37 11.47 -11.22 -3.72
C ASN A 37 10.46 -11.47 -4.85
N PHE A 38 9.97 -10.41 -5.50
CA PHE A 38 9.06 -10.52 -6.63
C PHE A 38 9.76 -10.53 -8.00
N GLY A 39 11.08 -10.37 -8.04
CA GLY A 39 11.87 -10.34 -9.27
C GLY A 39 11.53 -9.15 -10.17
N HIS A 40 11.06 -8.03 -9.60
CA HIS A 40 10.73 -6.84 -10.38
C HIS A 40 12.01 -6.13 -10.83
N ALA A 41 12.12 -5.86 -12.14
CA ALA A 41 13.26 -5.14 -12.70
C ALA A 41 13.31 -3.66 -12.25
N SER A 42 12.19 -3.10 -11.82
CA SER A 42 12.08 -1.70 -11.41
C SER A 42 11.46 -1.57 -10.03
N ILE A 43 12.04 -0.69 -9.22
CA ILE A 43 11.47 -0.29 -7.93
C ILE A 43 10.11 0.39 -8.10
N ALA A 44 9.88 1.04 -9.25
CA ALA A 44 8.61 1.71 -9.55
C ALA A 44 7.43 0.73 -9.73
N THR A 45 7.71 -0.52 -10.13
CA THR A 45 6.66 -1.56 -10.18
C THR A 45 6.26 -1.98 -8.76
N THR A 46 7.23 -2.03 -7.84
CA THR A 46 7.01 -2.42 -6.45
C THR A 46 6.43 -1.30 -5.60
N SER A 47 6.68 -0.03 -5.94
CA SER A 47 6.12 1.12 -5.20
C SER A 47 4.60 1.15 -5.20
N ALA A 48 3.93 0.42 -6.10
CA ALA A 48 2.48 0.24 -6.09
C ALA A 48 1.94 -0.40 -4.80
N TYR A 49 2.78 -1.04 -3.98
CA TYR A 49 2.40 -1.63 -2.69
C TYR A 49 2.50 -0.66 -1.51
N LEU A 50 3.11 0.52 -1.72
CA LEU A 50 3.44 1.47 -0.66
C LEU A 50 2.25 2.38 -0.33
N HIS A 51 1.26 1.85 0.40
CA HIS A 51 0.06 2.63 0.77
C HIS A 51 0.27 3.46 2.02
N THR A 52 0.92 2.89 3.04
CA THR A 52 1.10 3.53 4.35
C THR A 52 1.92 4.83 4.27
N GLU A 53 2.97 4.89 3.44
CA GLU A 53 3.73 6.14 3.26
C GLU A 53 2.93 7.21 2.51
N ASP A 54 2.12 6.81 1.52
CA ASP A 54 1.27 7.74 0.78
C ASP A 54 0.16 8.31 1.66
N ASP A 55 -0.44 7.48 2.53
CA ASP A 55 -1.44 7.90 3.51
C ASP A 55 -0.82 8.84 4.55
N ALA A 56 0.34 8.48 5.12
CA ALA A 56 1.06 9.33 6.07
C ALA A 56 1.48 10.66 5.45
N ARG A 57 1.95 10.65 4.20
CA ARG A 57 2.27 11.85 3.42
C ARG A 57 1.03 12.70 3.18
N HIS A 58 -0.09 12.07 2.83
CA HIS A 58 -1.36 12.75 2.64
C HIS A 58 -1.82 13.43 3.93
N GLU A 59 -1.86 12.71 5.05
CA GLU A 59 -2.22 13.25 6.37
C GLU A 59 -1.30 14.39 6.79
N ALA A 60 0.02 14.21 6.68
CA ALA A 60 1.00 15.23 7.02
C ALA A 60 0.82 16.50 6.18
N THR A 61 0.46 16.34 4.90
CA THR A 61 0.14 17.45 3.99
C THR A 61 -1.16 18.13 4.43
N GLN A 62 -2.23 17.37 4.69
CA GLN A 62 -3.50 17.93 5.15
C GLN A 62 -3.38 18.69 6.46
N GLU A 63 -2.59 18.17 7.41
CA GLU A 63 -2.38 18.81 8.71
C GLU A 63 -1.68 20.16 8.58
N ARG A 64 -0.58 20.21 7.81
CA ARG A 64 0.33 21.35 7.71
C ARG A 64 -0.05 22.35 6.63
N HIS A 65 -0.76 21.91 5.60
CA HIS A 65 -1.22 22.72 4.48
C HIS A 65 -2.73 23.01 4.58
N ARG A 66 -3.24 23.26 5.80
CA ARG A 66 -4.53 23.94 5.97
C ARG A 66 -4.33 25.43 5.75
N ILE A 67 -4.66 25.90 4.55
CA ILE A 67 -4.97 27.31 4.35
C ILE A 67 -6.21 27.58 5.21
N LEU A 68 -6.09 28.51 6.17
CA LEU A 68 -7.19 28.95 7.03
C LEU A 68 -8.35 29.44 6.16
N TRP A 69 -9.22 28.53 5.75
CA TRP A 69 -10.55 28.85 5.24
C TRP A 69 -11.35 29.33 6.45
N THR A 70 -11.15 30.59 6.82
CA THR A 70 -12.00 31.29 7.77
C THR A 70 -13.45 31.13 7.32
N ARG A 71 -14.25 30.40 8.09
CA ARG A 71 -15.70 30.55 8.05
C ARG A 71 -16.03 31.77 8.90
N GLU A 72 -15.91 32.94 8.31
CA GLU A 72 -16.62 34.12 8.79
C GLU A 72 -18.06 34.05 8.28
N THR A 73 -18.99 33.75 9.19
CA THR A 73 -20.33 34.35 9.27
C THR A 73 -20.80 34.27 10.71
#